data_AF-A0A950QKW1-F1
#
_entry.id   AF-A0A950QKW1-F1
#
_cell.length_a   1.000
_cell.length_b   1.000
_cell.length_c   1.000
_cell.angle_alpha   90.00
_cell.angle_beta   90.00
_cell.angle_gamma   90.00
#
_symmetry.space_group_name_H-M   'P 1'
#
loop_
_entity.id
_entity.type
_entity.pdbx_description
1 polymer ?
#
loop_
_entity_poly.entity_id
_entity_poly.type
_entity_poly.pdbx_seq_one_letter_code
_entity_poly.pdbx_strand_id
1 'polypeptide(L)' 'YVAKMRALRSDKNLVLLKTNMGAGHGGASGRYDRLKEIAFDYAFILRQVAIAQ' A
#
# COMPACT_ATOMS: atom_id res chain seq x y z
N TYR A 1 5.79 1.77 13.61
CA TYR A 1 4.34 2.03 13.51
C TYR A 1 3.56 0.79 13.07
N VAL A 2 3.71 0.30 11.83
CA VAL A 2 2.94 -0.85 11.31
C VAL A 2 3.05 -2.13 12.16
N ALA A 3 4.25 -2.47 12.65
CA ALA A 3 4.44 -3.62 13.53
C ALA A 3 3.60 -3.52 14.83
N LYS A 4 3.55 -2.34 15.45
CA LYS A 4 2.74 -2.08 16.65
C LYS A 4 1.25 -2.22 16.34
N MET A 5 0.77 -1.69 15.20
CA MET A 5 -0.64 -1.85 14.81
C MET A 5 -1.01 -3.32 14.61
N ARG A 6 -0.15 -4.11 13.97
CA ARG A 6 -0.37 -5.56 13.82
C ARG A 6 -0.42 -6.29 15.16
N ALA A 7 0.42 -5.89 16.12
CA ALA A 7 0.47 -6.49 17.44
C ALA A 7 -0.74 -6.15 18.32
N LEU A 8 -1.38 -4.98 18.11
CA LEU A 8 -2.44 -4.48 18.98
C LEU A 8 -3.85 -4.54 18.39
N ARG A 9 -4.01 -4.81 17.09
CA ARG A 9 -5.34 -4.83 16.46
C ARG A 9 -6.20 -5.97 17.03
N SER A 10 -7.50 -5.73 17.10
CA SER A 10 -8.51 -6.73 17.45
C SER A 10 -9.30 -7.25 16.23
N ASP A 11 -9.23 -6.54 15.10
CA ASP A 11 -9.88 -6.92 13.86
C ASP A 11 -9.00 -7.81 12.96
N LYS A 12 -9.59 -8.30 11.87
CA LYS A 12 -8.95 -9.18 10.88
C LYS A 12 -8.58 -8.47 9.57
N ASN A 13 -8.70 -7.14 9.48
CA ASN A 13 -8.41 -6.39 8.26
C ASN A 13 -6.91 -6.46 7.92
N LEU A 14 -6.57 -6.31 6.64
CA LEU A 14 -5.17 -6.36 6.21
C LEU A 14 -4.43 -5.07 6.59
N VAL A 15 -3.33 -5.21 7.35
CA VAL A 15 -2.45 -4.08 7.69
C VAL A 15 -1.13 -4.25 6.96
N LEU A 16 -0.92 -3.43 5.92
CA LEU A 16 0.21 -3.55 5.00
C LEU A 16 1.22 -2.39 5.18
N LEU A 17 2.51 -2.72 5.08
CA LEU A 17 3.58 -1.76 4.85
C LEU A 17 4.18 -2.10 3.47
N LYS A 18 3.94 -1.25 2.47
CA LYS A 18 4.62 -1.34 1.18
C LYS A 18 5.83 -0.42 1.22
N THR A 19 7.00 -0.97 0.92
CA THR A 19 8.24 -0.20 0.80
C THR A 19 8.74 -0.30 -0.63
N ASN A 20 8.91 0.84 -1.29
CA ASN A 20 9.56 0.89 -2.60
C ASN A 20 11.08 1.04 -2.39
N MET A 21 11.83 -0.05 -2.58
CA MET A 21 13.28 -0.09 -2.36
C MET A 21 14.08 0.65 -3.46
N GLY A 22 13.42 1.04 -4.56
CA GLY A 22 14.04 1.80 -5.66
C GLY A 22 13.74 3.31 -5.63
N ALA A 23 13.06 3.79 -4.59
CA ALA A 23 12.61 5.17 -4.47
C ALA A 23 13.28 5.91 -3.31
N GLY A 24 13.50 7.22 -3.49
CA GLY A 24 13.93 8.13 -2.42
C GLY A 24 12.74 8.80 -1.72
N HIS A 25 13.02 9.86 -0.95
CA HIS A 25 11.98 10.62 -0.23
C HIS A 25 10.87 11.16 -1.15
N GLY A 26 11.22 11.55 -2.38
CA GLY A 26 10.27 12.04 -3.39
C GLY A 26 9.54 10.95 -4.18
N GLY A 27 9.76 9.66 -3.88
CA GLY A 27 9.27 8.54 -4.68
C GLY A 27 10.24 8.16 -5.81
N ALA A 28 9.78 7.26 -6.68
CA ALA A 28 10.51 6.84 -7.88
C ALA A 28 10.37 7.89 -8.99
N SER A 29 11.45 8.13 -9.74
CA SER A 29 11.54 9.22 -10.74
C SER A 29 11.14 8.81 -12.16
N GLY A 30 10.83 7.53 -12.40
CA GLY A 30 10.44 7.07 -13.74
C GLY A 30 9.09 7.66 -14.17
N ARG A 31 8.98 7.94 -15.47
CA ARG A 31 7.80 8.58 -16.11
C ARG A 31 6.46 7.95 -15.69
N TYR A 32 6.44 6.63 -15.50
CA TYR A 32 5.24 5.87 -15.18
C TYR A 32 5.20 5.36 -13.74
N ASP A 33 6.22 5.62 -12.91
CA ASP A 33 6.27 5.02 -11.58
C ASP A 33 5.21 5.62 -10.66
N ARG A 34 4.89 6.92 -10.82
CA ARG A 34 3.74 7.54 -10.15
C ARG A 34 2.43 6.81 -10.46
N LEU A 35 2.23 6.40 -11.72
CA LEU A 35 1.01 5.67 -12.11
C LEU A 35 0.98 4.27 -11.48
N LYS A 36 2.13 3.60 -11.35
CA LYS A 36 2.22 2.30 -10.68
C LYS A 36 1.91 2.40 -9.18
N GLU A 37 2.41 3.43 -8.50
CA GLU A 37 2.08 3.70 -7.09
C GLU A 37 0.58 3.93 -6.92
N ILE A 38 -0.02 4.79 -7.76
CA ILE A 38 -1.47 5.05 -7.74
C ILE A 38 -2.28 3.77 -8.05
N ALA A 39 -1.87 3.00 -9.05
CA ALA A 39 -2.55 1.76 -9.41
C ALA A 39 -2.54 0.75 -8.25
N PHE A 40 -1.43 0.65 -7.52
CA PHE A 40 -1.34 -0.19 -6.34
C PHE A 40 -2.33 0.25 -5.25
N ASP A 41 -2.36 1.56 -4.94
CA ASP A 41 -3.23 2.10 -3.90
C ASP A 41 -4.71 1.83 -4.21
N TYR A 42 -5.15 2.09 -5.45
CA TYR A 42 -6.52 1.80 -5.87
C TYR A 42 -6.82 0.30 -5.86
N ALA A 43 -5.92 -0.54 -6.37
CA ALA A 43 -6.12 -1.99 -6.34
C ALA A 43 -6.26 -2.51 -4.89
N PHE A 44 -5.45 -1.99 -3.97
CA PHE A 44 -5.53 -2.34 -2.55
C PHE A 44 -6.88 -1.92 -1.96
N ILE A 45 -7.31 -0.67 -2.17
CA ILE A 45 -8.59 -0.16 -1.65
C ILE A 45 -9.75 -0.98 -2.21
N LEU A 46 -9.84 -1.15 -3.54
CA LEU A 46 -10.92 -1.87 -4.21
C LEU A 46 -11.01 -3.33 -3.73
N ARG A 47 -9.86 -3.98 -3.49
CA ARG A 47 -9.82 -5.31 -2.89
C ARG A 47 -10.32 -5.32 -1.45
N GLN A 48 -9.96 -4.33 -0.62
CA GLN A 48 -10.43 -4.26 0.77
C GLN A 48 -11.93 -3.95 0.89
N VAL A 49 -12.50 -3.18 -0.04
CA VAL A 49 -13.94 -2.86 -0.06
C VAL A 49 -14.78 -3.84 -0.90
N ALA A 50 -14.19 -4.97 -1.32
CA ALA A 50 -14.85 -6.04 -2.08
C ALA A 50 -15.48 -5.61 -3.43
N ILE A 51 -14.90 -4.60 -4.09
CA ILE A 51 -15.35 -4.12 -5.40
C ILE A 51 -14.58 -4.82 -6.54
N ALA A 52 -13.42 -5.42 -6.25
CA ALA A 52 -12.62 -6.22 -7.19
C ALA A 52 -12.14 -7.52 -6.52
N GLN A 53 -12.25 -8.65 -7.24
CA GLN A 53 -11.91 -10.01 -6.76
C GLN A 53 -10.45 -10.38 -7.00
#